data_AF-A0A286UGG0-F1
#
_entry.id   AF-A0A286UGG0-F1
#
_cell.length_a   1.000
_cell.length_b   1.000
_cell.length_c   1.000
_cell.angle_alpha   90.00
_cell.angle_beta   90.00
_cell.angle_gamma   90.00
#
_symmetry.space_group_name_H-M   'P 1'
#
loop_
_entity.id
_entity.type
_entity.pdbx_description
1 polymer ?
#
loop_
_entity_poly.entity_id
_entity_poly.type
_entity_poly.pdbx_seq_one_letter_code
_entity_poly.pdbx_strand_id
1 'polypeptide(L)'
;MISPFLAFLAANYAQFKHVANDIGRRGAKIQLLSQFWALSQDEKERFALMSEDTESHPILIEALEEINQYGGADEESLMQIVNENAVGVIVRSDFSDEESWLSFVETLLAAEKDLTTPTPNTHEGEIVQGEGGIPIVSNDEGDAPESLFALFSPPLGSPLRTRLTNISNLNALRLLNDADARRIPYPQVPQRSNTQSQPVHRLTSLHGFVESYIGPFIWVYDSRSNVDKAVRVVSHCVEGVGSATGDSWRARVSFVPELQLNLINGMRIDFGGLDKWDPSERQRNFADADQF
;
A
#
# COMPACT_ATOMS: atom_id res chain seq x y z
N MET A 1 6.71 4.63 -13.63
CA MET A 1 6.96 6.08 -13.51
C MET A 1 8.01 6.27 -12.44
N ILE A 2 9.11 6.96 -12.75
CA ILE A 2 10.18 7.22 -11.79
C ILE A 2 9.71 8.37 -10.89
N SER A 3 9.77 8.17 -9.57
CA SER A 3 9.42 9.23 -8.61
C SER A 3 10.63 10.13 -8.32
N PRO A 4 10.42 11.33 -7.75
CA PRO A 4 11.51 12.16 -7.24
C PRO A 4 12.42 11.41 -6.25
N PHE A 5 11.85 10.55 -5.40
CA PHE A 5 12.65 9.77 -4.47
C PHE A 5 13.46 8.68 -5.15
N LEU A 6 12.92 8.00 -6.16
CA LEU A 6 13.69 7.01 -6.93
C LEU A 6 14.86 7.67 -7.68
N ALA A 7 14.67 8.87 -8.22
CA ALA A 7 15.76 9.66 -8.80
C ALA A 7 16.82 10.04 -7.74
N PHE A 8 16.39 10.40 -6.53
CA PHE A 8 17.29 10.63 -5.40
C PHE A 8 18.09 9.37 -5.03
N LEU A 9 17.46 8.19 -4.98
CA LEU A 9 18.15 6.94 -4.68
C LEU A 9 19.21 6.61 -5.74
N ALA A 10 18.88 6.74 -7.02
CA ALA A 10 19.81 6.50 -8.12
C ALA A 10 21.02 7.47 -8.05
N ALA A 11 20.78 8.76 -7.80
CA ALA A 11 21.84 9.74 -7.63
C ALA A 11 22.74 9.48 -6.40
N ASN A 12 22.21 8.78 -5.39
CA ASN A 12 22.92 8.40 -4.16
C ASN A 12 23.21 6.90 -4.10
N TYR A 13 23.34 6.23 -5.25
CA TYR A 13 23.43 4.77 -5.32
C TYR A 13 24.57 4.17 -4.48
N ALA A 14 25.75 4.80 -4.46
CA ALA A 14 26.86 4.33 -3.64
C ALA A 14 26.54 4.30 -2.13
N GLN A 15 25.81 5.32 -1.64
CA GLN A 15 25.34 5.38 -0.27
C GLN A 15 24.24 4.34 -0.03
N PHE A 16 23.30 4.21 -0.97
CA PHE A 16 22.27 3.17 -0.91
C PHE A 16 22.88 1.79 -0.77
N LYS A 17 23.84 1.44 -1.64
CA LYS A 17 24.54 0.16 -1.63
C LYS A 17 25.21 -0.11 -0.28
N HIS A 18 25.88 0.88 0.29
CA HIS A 18 26.50 0.74 1.60
C HIS A 18 25.45 0.38 2.67
N VAL A 19 24.37 1.14 2.77
CA VAL A 19 23.33 0.93 3.79
C VAL A 19 22.57 -0.38 3.55
N ALA A 20 22.27 -0.72 2.29
CA ALA A 20 21.53 -1.92 1.94
C ALA A 20 22.26 -3.21 2.31
N ASN A 21 23.60 -3.21 2.28
CA ASN A 21 24.39 -4.35 2.76
C ASN A 21 24.24 -4.59 4.26
N ASP A 22 23.94 -3.55 5.05
CA ASP A 22 23.84 -3.65 6.51
C ASP A 22 22.42 -4.02 6.96
N ILE A 23 21.40 -3.40 6.38
CA ILE A 23 20.01 -3.48 6.87
C ILE A 23 18.99 -3.94 5.83
N GLY A 24 19.45 -4.37 4.64
CA GLY A 24 18.58 -4.72 3.52
C GLY A 24 18.08 -3.50 2.74
N ARG A 25 17.47 -3.79 1.59
CA ARG A 25 17.02 -2.81 0.59
C ARG A 25 15.89 -1.92 1.11
N ARG A 26 14.84 -2.49 1.71
CA ARG A 26 13.70 -1.76 2.29
C ARG A 26 14.12 -0.90 3.47
N GLY A 27 14.98 -1.43 4.34
CA GLY A 27 15.59 -0.67 5.44
C GLY A 27 16.39 0.53 4.91
N ALA A 28 17.22 0.30 3.89
CA ALA A 28 17.99 1.36 3.25
C ALA A 28 17.11 2.43 2.61
N LYS A 29 16.02 2.04 1.91
CA LYS A 29 15.04 2.99 1.35
C LYS A 29 14.42 3.85 2.45
N ILE A 30 13.99 3.27 3.58
CA ILE A 30 13.41 4.04 4.69
C ILE A 30 14.43 5.02 5.29
N GLN A 31 15.68 4.59 5.50
CA GLN A 31 16.73 5.46 6.03
C GLN A 31 17.05 6.62 5.08
N LEU A 32 17.15 6.35 3.77
CA LEU A 32 17.39 7.37 2.75
C LEU A 32 16.17 8.26 2.52
N LEU A 33 14.96 7.77 2.78
CA LEU A 33 13.74 8.58 2.75
C LEU A 33 13.78 9.66 3.83
N SER A 34 14.26 9.37 5.04
CA SER A 34 14.46 10.39 6.08
C SER A 34 15.41 11.50 5.61
N GLN A 35 16.51 11.13 4.93
CA GLN A 35 17.44 12.09 4.33
C GLN A 35 16.78 12.91 3.21
N PHE A 36 15.98 12.29 2.35
CA PHE A 36 15.20 13.01 1.34
C PHE A 36 14.29 14.06 1.99
N TRP A 37 13.63 13.73 3.09
CA TRP A 37 12.78 14.68 3.81
C TRP A 37 13.55 15.84 4.45
N ALA A 38 14.82 15.64 4.82
CA ALA A 38 15.70 16.67 5.32
C ALA A 38 16.22 17.66 4.25
N LEU A 39 16.10 17.31 2.96
CA LEU A 39 16.49 18.20 1.85
C LEU A 39 15.66 19.48 1.82
N SER A 40 16.28 20.55 1.30
CA SER A 40 15.57 21.78 0.97
C SER A 40 14.51 21.56 -0.12
N GLN A 41 13.57 22.49 -0.26
CA GLN A 41 12.56 22.41 -1.32
C GLN A 41 13.20 22.43 -2.72
N ASP A 42 14.20 23.28 -2.95
CA ASP A 42 14.87 23.39 -4.24
C ASP A 42 15.58 22.08 -4.64
N GLU A 43 16.19 21.39 -3.68
CA GLU A 43 16.81 20.08 -3.92
C GLU A 43 15.78 19.00 -4.25
N LYS A 44 14.64 18.97 -3.56
CA LYS A 44 13.53 18.04 -3.87
C LYS A 44 12.97 18.28 -5.27
N GLU A 45 12.77 19.55 -5.63
CA GLU A 45 12.32 19.93 -6.97
C GLU A 45 13.34 19.57 -8.06
N ARG A 46 14.65 19.67 -7.78
CA ARG A 46 15.69 19.17 -8.71
C ARG A 46 15.51 17.68 -9.01
N PHE A 47 15.25 16.85 -8.00
CA PHE A 47 15.01 15.42 -8.22
C PHE A 47 13.67 15.14 -8.90
N ALA A 48 12.66 15.98 -8.67
CA ALA A 48 11.41 15.90 -9.40
C ALA A 48 11.63 16.16 -10.90
N LEU A 49 12.36 17.22 -11.27
CA LEU A 49 12.71 17.50 -12.66
C LEU A 49 13.53 16.37 -13.28
N MET A 50 14.50 15.82 -12.54
CA MET A 50 15.29 14.66 -13.01
C MET A 50 14.41 13.42 -13.25
N SER A 51 13.38 13.20 -12.43
CA SER A 51 12.45 12.08 -12.61
C SER A 51 11.50 12.26 -13.81
N GLU A 52 11.28 13.50 -14.25
CA GLU A 52 10.46 13.85 -15.42
C GLU A 52 11.29 13.88 -16.73
N ASP A 53 12.62 13.97 -16.63
CA ASP A 53 13.53 14.02 -17.78
C ASP A 53 13.73 12.66 -18.46
N THR A 54 13.11 12.49 -19.63
CA THR A 54 13.18 11.28 -20.45
C THR A 54 14.61 10.91 -20.85
N GLU A 55 15.53 11.88 -20.99
CA GLU A 55 16.93 11.58 -21.35
C GLU A 55 17.68 10.90 -20.20
N SER A 56 17.33 11.24 -18.96
CA SER A 56 17.89 10.63 -17.75
C SER A 56 17.28 9.27 -17.41
N HIS A 57 16.09 8.92 -17.95
CA HIS A 57 15.36 7.69 -17.59
C HIS A 57 16.15 6.40 -17.78
N PRO A 58 16.90 6.16 -18.89
CA PRO A 58 17.65 4.91 -19.04
C PRO A 58 18.67 4.68 -17.91
N ILE A 59 19.41 5.72 -17.53
CA ILE A 59 20.42 5.66 -16.46
C ILE A 59 19.75 5.42 -15.10
N LEU A 60 18.62 6.09 -14.86
CA LEU A 60 17.85 5.91 -13.64
C LEU A 60 17.27 4.49 -13.55
N ILE A 61 16.75 3.94 -14.64
CA ILE A 61 16.20 2.58 -14.70
C ILE A 61 17.29 1.55 -14.40
N GLU A 62 18.46 1.66 -15.03
CA GLU A 62 19.59 0.76 -14.77
C GLU A 62 19.98 0.75 -13.29
N ALA A 63 20.14 1.94 -12.69
CA ALA A 63 20.46 2.04 -11.26
C ALA A 63 19.34 1.46 -10.36
N LEU A 64 18.07 1.65 -10.74
CA LEU A 64 16.93 1.13 -10.00
C LEU A 64 16.79 -0.39 -10.12
N GLU A 65 17.10 -0.96 -11.28
CA GLU A 65 17.18 -2.41 -11.47
C GLU A 65 18.24 -3.02 -10.56
N GLU A 66 19.43 -2.40 -10.46
CA GLU A 66 20.46 -2.83 -9.50
C GLU A 66 19.99 -2.68 -8.06
N ILE A 67 19.35 -1.56 -7.69
CA ILE A 67 18.78 -1.35 -6.35
C ILE A 67 17.79 -2.46 -5.98
N ASN A 68 16.98 -2.91 -6.93
CA ASN A 68 15.98 -3.96 -6.71
C ASN A 68 16.58 -5.36 -6.55
N GLN A 69 17.84 -5.56 -6.94
CA GLN A 69 18.56 -6.83 -6.73
C GLN A 69 19.10 -6.99 -5.31
N TYR A 70 19.14 -5.92 -4.50
CA TYR A 70 19.55 -6.05 -3.10
C TYR A 70 18.46 -6.76 -2.30
N GLY A 71 18.81 -7.89 -1.70
CA GLY A 71 17.99 -8.60 -0.73
C GLY A 71 18.54 -8.44 0.68
N GLY A 72 17.68 -8.64 1.67
CA GLY A 72 18.07 -8.88 3.05
C GLY A 72 17.41 -10.16 3.55
N ALA A 73 18.01 -10.86 4.52
CA ALA A 73 17.43 -12.08 5.07
C ALA A 73 15.99 -11.87 5.61
N ASP A 74 15.74 -10.70 6.18
CA ASP A 74 14.41 -10.27 6.61
C ASP A 74 13.45 -10.09 5.41
N GLU A 75 13.90 -9.51 4.30
CA GLU A 75 13.08 -9.31 3.11
C GLU A 75 12.75 -10.62 2.42
N GLU A 76 13.72 -11.52 2.27
CA GLU A 76 13.48 -12.85 1.70
C GLU A 76 12.45 -13.62 2.52
N SER A 77 12.55 -13.56 3.85
CA SER A 77 11.59 -14.20 4.76
C SER A 77 10.18 -13.59 4.63
N LEU A 78 10.08 -12.28 4.42
CA LEU A 78 8.80 -11.60 4.20
C LEU A 78 8.21 -11.92 2.82
N MET A 79 9.04 -11.98 1.78
CA MET A 79 8.63 -12.31 0.40
C MET A 79 8.19 -13.77 0.27
N GLN A 80 8.73 -14.70 1.06
CA GLN A 80 8.22 -16.07 1.10
C GLN A 80 6.78 -16.15 1.64
N ILE A 81 6.38 -15.20 2.48
CA ILE A 81 5.04 -15.15 3.08
C ILE A 81 4.08 -14.39 2.18
N VAL A 82 4.53 -13.25 1.64
CA VAL A 82 3.80 -12.48 0.65
C VAL A 82 4.02 -13.15 -0.69
N ASN A 83 3.18 -14.15 -1.00
CA ASN A 83 3.16 -14.80 -2.32
C ASN A 83 3.29 -13.71 -3.41
N GLU A 84 4.27 -13.86 -4.32
CA GLU A 84 4.56 -12.85 -5.35
C GLU A 84 3.33 -12.51 -6.20
N ASN A 85 2.35 -13.41 -6.26
CA ASN A 85 1.11 -13.24 -7.01
C ASN A 85 -0.05 -12.65 -6.19
N ALA A 86 0.10 -12.49 -4.87
CA ALA A 86 -0.95 -11.95 -4.03
C ALA A 86 -1.05 -10.42 -4.19
N VAL A 87 -2.23 -9.95 -4.57
CA VAL A 87 -2.54 -8.54 -4.78
C VAL A 87 -2.86 -7.81 -3.46
N GLY A 88 -3.33 -8.55 -2.46
CA GLY A 88 -3.56 -8.07 -1.10
C GLY A 88 -2.83 -8.93 -0.05
N VAL A 89 -2.51 -8.33 1.10
CA VAL A 89 -1.91 -9.03 2.24
C VAL A 89 -2.75 -8.76 3.49
N ILE A 90 -3.28 -9.80 4.11
CA ILE A 90 -3.89 -9.72 5.44
C ILE A 90 -2.80 -9.86 6.50
N VAL A 91 -2.54 -8.78 7.24
CA VAL A 91 -1.57 -8.73 8.33
C VAL A 91 -2.28 -8.97 9.65
N ARG A 92 -1.99 -10.09 10.31
CA ARG A 92 -2.49 -10.37 11.66
C ARG A 92 -1.65 -9.61 12.69
N SER A 93 -2.27 -8.62 13.33
CA SER A 93 -1.68 -7.79 14.38
C SER A 93 -2.22 -8.06 15.78
N ASP A 94 -3.30 -8.83 15.89
CA ASP A 94 -3.81 -9.36 17.16
C ASP A 94 -3.79 -10.89 17.17
N PHE A 95 -3.21 -11.44 18.23
CA PHE A 95 -3.03 -12.88 18.43
C PHE A 95 -3.77 -13.38 19.68
N SER A 96 -4.73 -12.61 20.20
CA SER A 96 -5.40 -12.91 21.47
C SER A 96 -6.51 -13.95 21.35
N ASP A 97 -7.10 -14.09 20.15
CA ASP A 97 -8.21 -14.98 19.86
C ASP A 97 -7.94 -15.78 18.58
N GLU A 98 -7.63 -17.08 18.74
CA GLU A 98 -7.34 -17.97 17.61
C GLU A 98 -8.62 -18.45 16.91
N GLU A 99 -9.71 -18.62 17.65
CA GLU A 99 -10.99 -19.06 17.10
C GLU A 99 -11.58 -17.99 16.18
N SER A 100 -11.54 -16.72 16.62
CA SER A 100 -11.96 -15.59 15.80
C SER A 100 -11.11 -15.41 14.55
N TRP A 101 -9.81 -15.69 14.62
CA TRP A 101 -8.92 -15.65 13.48
C TRP A 101 -9.25 -16.75 12.47
N LEU A 102 -9.42 -18.00 12.92
CA LEU A 102 -9.75 -19.12 12.05
C LEU A 102 -11.11 -18.91 11.35
N SER A 103 -12.12 -18.44 12.07
CA SER A 103 -13.43 -18.10 11.50
C SER A 103 -13.34 -16.99 10.46
N PHE A 104 -12.48 -15.98 10.70
CA PHE A 104 -12.22 -14.93 9.72
C PHE A 104 -11.59 -15.50 8.44
N VAL A 105 -10.55 -16.34 8.57
CA VAL A 105 -9.87 -16.96 7.42
C VAL A 105 -10.83 -17.85 6.62
N GLU A 106 -11.64 -18.66 7.29
CA GLU A 106 -12.66 -19.50 6.63
C GLU A 106 -13.65 -18.63 5.82
N THR A 107 -14.12 -17.53 6.40
CA THR A 107 -15.06 -16.62 5.72
C THR A 107 -14.41 -15.92 4.53
N LEU A 108 -13.14 -15.51 4.66
CA LEU A 108 -12.39 -14.87 3.58
C LEU A 108 -12.23 -15.83 2.39
N LEU A 109 -11.79 -17.06 2.65
CA LEU A 109 -11.58 -18.08 1.62
C LEU A 109 -12.90 -18.49 0.95
N ALA A 110 -13.99 -18.56 1.71
CA ALA A 110 -15.32 -18.81 1.14
C ALA A 110 -15.74 -17.68 0.18
N ALA A 111 -15.56 -16.41 0.59
CA ALA A 111 -15.88 -15.26 -0.25
C ALA A 111 -14.99 -15.15 -1.50
N GLU A 112 -13.70 -15.49 -1.41
CA GLU A 112 -12.81 -15.58 -2.58
C GLU A 112 -13.27 -16.68 -3.55
N LYS A 113 -13.66 -17.84 -3.03
CA LYS A 113 -14.17 -18.95 -3.84
C LYS A 113 -15.45 -18.57 -4.59
N ASP A 114 -16.37 -17.88 -3.93
CA ASP A 114 -17.64 -17.45 -4.54
C ASP A 114 -17.42 -16.52 -5.74
N LEU A 115 -16.35 -15.71 -5.74
CA LEU A 115 -16.00 -14.84 -6.87
C LEU A 115 -15.32 -15.58 -8.04
N THR A 116 -14.65 -16.69 -7.77
CA THR A 116 -13.91 -17.47 -8.79
C THR A 116 -14.75 -18.58 -9.40
N THR A 117 -15.81 -19.03 -8.73
CA THR A 117 -16.73 -20.01 -9.31
C THR A 117 -17.54 -19.37 -10.45
N PRO A 118 -17.42 -19.86 -11.70
CA PRO A 118 -18.24 -19.37 -12.79
C PRO A 118 -19.70 -19.66 -12.43
N THR A 119 -20.51 -18.60 -12.30
CA THR A 119 -21.95 -18.75 -12.08
C THR A 119 -22.50 -19.64 -13.19
N PRO A 120 -23.07 -20.83 -12.87
CA PRO A 120 -23.64 -21.69 -13.89
C PRO A 120 -24.75 -20.90 -14.58
N ASN A 121 -24.58 -20.68 -15.89
CA ASN A 121 -25.50 -20.00 -16.77
C ASN A 121 -26.95 -20.29 -16.36
N THR A 122 -27.61 -19.32 -15.73
CA THR A 122 -29.07 -19.32 -15.65
C THR A 122 -29.58 -18.85 -17.00
N HIS A 123 -29.55 -19.77 -17.97
CA HIS A 123 -30.25 -19.63 -19.24
C HIS A 123 -31.69 -20.14 -19.08
N GLU A 124 -32.55 -19.29 -18.53
CA GLU A 124 -33.99 -19.22 -18.83
C GLU A 124 -34.36 -17.73 -18.56
N GLY A 125 -34.72 -16.84 -19.47
CA GLY A 125 -35.09 -16.88 -20.86
C GLY A 125 -36.13 -15.77 -21.07
N GLU A 126 -35.72 -14.55 -21.43
CA GLU A 126 -36.62 -13.62 -22.14
C GLU A 126 -35.84 -12.56 -22.93
N ILE A 127 -36.16 -12.49 -24.21
CA ILE A 127 -35.56 -11.61 -25.22
C ILE A 127 -36.16 -10.21 -25.04
N VAL A 128 -35.34 -9.22 -24.74
CA VAL A 128 -35.62 -7.83 -25.13
C VAL A 128 -34.36 -7.24 -25.76
N GLN A 129 -34.44 -6.98 -27.06
CA GLN A 129 -33.46 -6.22 -27.82
C GLN A 129 -33.25 -4.83 -27.19
N GLY A 130 -32.02 -4.56 -26.75
CA GLY A 130 -31.55 -3.22 -26.40
C GLY A 130 -30.06 -3.14 -26.70
N GLU A 131 -29.71 -2.39 -27.75
CA GLU A 131 -28.34 -2.15 -28.22
C GLU A 131 -27.47 -1.50 -27.13
N GLY A 132 -26.21 -1.95 -27.02
CA GLY A 132 -25.15 -1.21 -26.33
C GLY A 132 -24.47 -1.91 -25.16
N GLY A 133 -24.13 -3.19 -25.26
CA GLY A 133 -23.34 -3.92 -24.26
C GLY A 133 -22.02 -4.40 -24.84
N ILE A 134 -20.91 -3.87 -24.34
CA ILE A 134 -19.53 -4.22 -24.72
C ILE A 134 -19.27 -5.69 -24.34
N PRO A 135 -18.73 -6.54 -25.23
CA PRO A 135 -18.43 -7.92 -24.90
C PRO A 135 -17.13 -7.97 -24.10
N ILE A 136 -17.20 -8.32 -22.82
CA ILE A 136 -16.03 -8.78 -22.08
C ILE A 136 -15.79 -10.23 -22.48
N VAL A 137 -14.92 -10.43 -23.46
CA VAL A 137 -14.27 -11.72 -23.70
C VAL A 137 -12.79 -11.51 -23.43
N SER A 138 -12.30 -12.09 -22.34
CA SER A 138 -10.88 -12.39 -22.17
C SER A 138 -10.81 -13.67 -21.35
N ASN A 139 -11.11 -14.78 -22.03
CA ASN A 139 -10.75 -16.12 -21.58
C ASN A 139 -9.29 -16.31 -22.01
N ASP A 140 -8.39 -15.65 -21.29
CA ASP A 140 -6.96 -15.88 -21.39
C ASP A 140 -6.65 -16.96 -20.35
N GLU A 141 -6.17 -18.13 -20.80
CA GLU A 141 -5.64 -19.20 -19.94
C GLU A 141 -4.29 -18.78 -19.33
N GLY A 142 -4.23 -17.57 -18.76
CA GLY A 142 -3.14 -17.11 -17.92
C GLY A 142 -3.49 -17.42 -16.48
N ASP A 143 -2.59 -18.09 -15.76
CA ASP A 143 -2.64 -18.41 -14.33
C ASP A 143 -3.40 -17.34 -13.53
N ALA A 144 -4.71 -17.55 -13.32
CA ALA A 144 -5.45 -16.75 -12.36
C ALA A 144 -4.78 -16.97 -11.00
N PRO A 145 -4.48 -15.91 -10.22
CA PRO A 145 -3.81 -16.07 -8.94
C PRO A 145 -4.62 -17.06 -8.09
N GLU A 146 -3.96 -18.10 -7.58
CA GLU A 146 -4.60 -19.17 -6.78
C GLU A 146 -5.33 -18.62 -5.55
N SER A 147 -4.98 -17.41 -5.10
CA SER A 147 -5.71 -16.63 -4.09
C SER A 147 -5.46 -15.13 -4.27
N LEU A 148 -6.46 -14.31 -3.94
CA LEU A 148 -6.33 -12.85 -3.98
C LEU A 148 -5.47 -12.31 -2.82
N PHE A 149 -5.33 -13.07 -1.74
CA PHE A 149 -4.69 -12.61 -0.51
C PHE A 149 -3.59 -13.55 -0.02
N ALA A 150 -2.47 -12.96 0.37
CA ALA A 150 -1.51 -13.62 1.24
C ALA A 150 -1.90 -13.39 2.71
N LEU A 151 -1.85 -14.45 3.53
CA LEU A 151 -2.12 -14.38 4.96
C LEU A 151 -0.80 -14.25 5.73
N PHE A 152 -0.51 -13.04 6.22
CA PHE A 152 0.67 -12.80 7.04
C PHE A 152 0.34 -12.97 8.53
N SER A 153 0.46 -14.21 9.01
CA SER A 153 0.28 -14.60 10.41
C SER A 153 1.44 -15.50 10.85
N PRO A 154 2.53 -14.95 11.43
CA PRO A 154 3.67 -15.74 11.86
C PRO A 154 3.29 -16.82 12.88
N PRO A 155 4.01 -17.96 12.95
CA PRO A 155 3.74 -19.03 13.90
C PRO A 155 4.03 -18.60 15.35
N LEU A 156 3.47 -19.35 16.31
CA LEU A 156 3.71 -19.11 17.74
C LEU A 156 5.21 -19.21 18.05
N GLY A 157 5.73 -18.25 18.82
CA GLY A 157 7.15 -18.15 19.16
C GLY A 157 8.02 -17.41 18.14
N SER A 158 7.48 -17.05 16.97
CA SER A 158 8.21 -16.19 16.02
C SER A 158 8.42 -14.79 16.60
N PRO A 159 9.64 -14.21 16.54
CA PRO A 159 9.90 -12.83 16.96
C PRO A 159 9.11 -11.81 16.13
N LEU A 160 8.68 -12.18 14.92
CA LEU A 160 7.81 -11.35 14.08
C LEU A 160 6.45 -11.12 14.73
N ARG A 161 5.92 -12.05 15.54
CA ARG A 161 4.66 -11.82 16.27
C ARG A 161 4.76 -10.59 17.17
N THR A 162 5.87 -10.44 17.88
CA THR A 162 6.10 -9.27 18.76
C THR A 162 6.14 -7.98 17.94
N ARG A 163 6.79 -7.99 16.77
CA ARG A 163 6.86 -6.82 15.88
C ARG A 163 5.50 -6.47 15.28
N LEU A 164 4.67 -7.46 14.95
CA LEU A 164 3.35 -7.28 14.37
C LEU A 164 2.27 -6.96 15.40
N THR A 165 2.47 -7.35 16.66
CA THR A 165 1.49 -7.14 17.73
C THR A 165 1.19 -5.66 17.86
N ASN A 166 -0.07 -5.28 17.62
CA ASN A 166 -0.51 -3.89 17.63
C ASN A 166 0.34 -2.99 16.70
N ILE A 167 0.82 -3.49 15.56
CA ILE A 167 1.55 -2.65 14.59
C ILE A 167 0.66 -1.50 14.07
N SER A 168 1.25 -0.32 13.85
CA SER A 168 0.55 0.78 13.18
C SER A 168 0.49 0.55 11.67
N ASN A 169 -0.45 1.22 11.01
CA ASN A 169 -0.59 1.22 9.56
C ASN A 169 0.70 1.65 8.87
N LEU A 170 1.32 2.75 9.33
CA LEU A 170 2.56 3.24 8.74
C LEU A 170 3.69 2.22 8.89
N ASN A 171 3.83 1.59 10.06
CA ASN A 171 4.87 0.58 10.26
C ASN A 171 4.58 -0.71 9.48
N ALA A 172 3.32 -1.08 9.28
CA ALA A 172 2.95 -2.19 8.41
C ALA A 172 3.34 -1.91 6.94
N LEU A 173 3.06 -0.69 6.45
CA LEU A 173 3.50 -0.24 5.12
C LEU A 173 5.02 -0.28 5.00
N ARG A 174 5.76 0.25 5.98
CA ARG A 174 7.23 0.21 6.01
C ARG A 174 7.81 -1.19 6.06
N LEU A 175 7.10 -2.12 6.69
CA LEU A 175 7.54 -3.50 6.80
C LEU A 175 7.39 -4.25 5.48
N LEU A 176 6.30 -4.01 4.76
CA LEU A 176 5.88 -4.87 3.64
C LEU A 176 6.02 -4.21 2.27
N ASN A 177 5.92 -2.88 2.19
CA ASN A 177 5.96 -2.13 0.95
C ASN A 177 7.25 -1.30 0.86
N ASP A 178 7.61 -0.95 -0.36
CA ASP A 178 8.72 -0.02 -0.61
C ASP A 178 8.29 1.40 -0.34
N ALA A 179 9.06 2.09 0.51
CA ALA A 179 8.86 3.50 0.78
C ALA A 179 9.25 4.36 -0.44
N ASP A 180 8.48 5.41 -0.69
CA ASP A 180 8.61 6.32 -1.81
C ASP A 180 8.25 7.76 -1.38
N ALA A 181 8.66 8.76 -2.16
CA ALA A 181 8.14 10.12 -2.04
C ALA A 181 7.71 10.64 -3.40
N ARG A 182 6.46 11.08 -3.48
CA ARG A 182 5.83 11.51 -4.72
C ARG A 182 5.44 12.97 -4.64
N ARG A 183 5.46 13.62 -5.80
CA ARG A 183 4.82 14.91 -5.95
C ARG A 183 3.30 14.71 -5.91
N ILE A 184 2.60 15.54 -5.16
CA ILE A 184 1.14 15.51 -5.17
C ILE A 184 0.68 16.13 -6.50
N PRO A 185 -0.10 15.42 -7.33
CA PRO A 185 -0.65 16.00 -8.54
C PRO A 185 -1.57 17.16 -8.16
N TYR A 186 -1.15 18.38 -8.48
CA TYR A 186 -1.92 19.60 -8.28
C TYR A 186 -3.27 19.52 -9.05
N PRO A 187 -4.31 20.18 -8.53
CA PRO A 187 -4.52 21.56 -8.93
C PRO A 187 -4.13 22.47 -7.78
N GLN A 188 -3.32 23.50 -8.03
CA GLN A 188 -3.15 24.56 -7.03
C GLN A 188 -4.54 25.10 -6.79
N VAL A 189 -5.16 24.78 -5.65
CA VAL A 189 -6.37 25.50 -5.25
C VAL A 189 -5.95 26.97 -5.32
N PRO A 190 -6.60 27.81 -6.16
CA PRO A 190 -6.21 29.20 -6.22
C PRO A 190 -6.27 29.71 -4.79
N GLN A 191 -5.17 30.30 -4.31
CA GLN A 191 -5.07 30.91 -2.99
C GLN A 191 -6.15 31.97 -2.84
N ARG A 192 -7.38 31.54 -2.58
CA ARG A 192 -8.52 32.40 -2.26
C ARG A 192 -8.78 32.15 -0.80
N SER A 193 -8.54 33.23 -0.04
CA SER A 193 -8.75 33.42 1.40
C SER A 193 -7.89 32.58 2.35
N ASN A 194 -6.77 33.15 2.80
CA ASN A 194 -6.26 33.32 4.17
C ASN A 194 -6.61 32.37 5.35
N THR A 195 -7.28 31.22 5.20
CA THR A 195 -7.79 30.48 6.37
C THR A 195 -7.66 28.96 6.32
N GLN A 196 -6.67 28.40 5.65
CA GLN A 196 -6.31 26.99 5.89
C GLN A 196 -4.82 26.78 5.69
N SER A 197 -4.07 26.83 6.79
CA SER A 197 -2.75 26.21 6.87
C SER A 197 -2.95 24.72 6.58
N GLN A 198 -2.61 24.30 5.35
CA GLN A 198 -2.51 22.87 5.02
C GLN A 198 -1.67 22.20 6.11
N PRO A 199 -2.07 21.01 6.62
CA PRO A 199 -1.25 20.29 7.59
C PRO A 199 0.11 20.01 6.96
N VAL A 200 1.15 20.62 7.52
CA VAL A 200 2.53 20.51 7.05
C VAL A 200 3.12 19.24 7.64
N HIS A 201 2.82 18.10 7.02
CA HIS A 201 3.36 16.80 7.43
C HIS A 201 3.64 15.95 6.19
N ARG A 202 4.70 15.14 6.25
CA ARG A 202 5.13 14.35 5.08
C ARG A 202 4.13 13.28 4.64
N LEU A 203 3.23 12.86 5.53
CA LEU A 203 2.13 11.95 5.20
C LEU A 203 0.91 12.65 4.56
N THR A 204 0.82 13.97 4.59
CA THR A 204 -0.30 14.73 4.00
C THR A 204 0.15 15.56 2.80
N SER A 205 1.09 16.48 3.03
CA SER A 205 1.71 17.33 2.04
C SER A 205 2.80 18.16 2.71
N LEU A 206 4.07 17.80 2.48
CA LEU A 206 5.22 18.58 2.91
C LEU A 206 5.96 19.10 1.69
N HIS A 207 5.92 20.41 1.49
CA HIS A 207 6.52 21.10 0.34
C HIS A 207 6.01 20.62 -1.04
N GLY A 208 4.75 20.14 -1.12
CA GLY A 208 4.19 19.59 -2.35
C GLY A 208 4.55 18.12 -2.61
N PHE A 209 5.21 17.46 -1.66
CA PHE A 209 5.55 16.04 -1.70
C PHE A 209 4.80 15.28 -0.61
N VAL A 210 4.61 13.99 -0.84
CA VAL A 210 3.99 13.06 0.10
C VAL A 210 4.79 11.76 0.18
N GLU A 211 4.97 11.23 1.38
CA GLU A 211 5.48 9.89 1.61
C GLU A 211 4.43 8.88 1.14
N SER A 212 4.83 7.95 0.30
CA SER A 212 3.94 6.96 -0.32
C SER A 212 4.59 5.59 -0.33
N TYR A 213 3.82 4.56 -0.64
CA TYR A 213 4.29 3.18 -0.59
C TYR A 213 3.93 2.42 -1.87
N ILE A 214 4.84 1.54 -2.30
CA ILE A 214 4.68 0.70 -3.49
C ILE A 214 4.71 -0.76 -3.06
N GLY A 215 3.66 -1.51 -3.38
CA GLY A 215 3.53 -2.91 -3.00
C GLY A 215 2.06 -3.35 -2.99
N PRO A 216 1.78 -4.58 -2.51
CA PRO A 216 0.43 -5.10 -2.39
C PRO A 216 -0.39 -4.28 -1.39
N PHE A 217 -1.72 -4.35 -1.52
CA PHE A 217 -2.63 -3.69 -0.58
C PHE A 217 -2.50 -4.32 0.80
N ILE A 218 -2.31 -3.48 1.82
CA ILE A 218 -2.18 -3.94 3.19
C ILE A 218 -3.54 -3.87 3.90
N TRP A 219 -3.94 -5.02 4.45
CA TRP A 219 -5.16 -5.17 5.23
C TRP A 219 -4.81 -5.61 6.65
N VAL A 220 -5.16 -4.83 7.65
CA VAL A 220 -4.81 -5.12 9.04
C VAL A 220 -5.97 -5.80 9.76
N TYR A 221 -5.70 -7.00 10.28
CA TYR A 221 -6.52 -7.68 11.28
C TYR A 221 -6.01 -7.30 12.67
N ASP A 222 -6.81 -6.58 13.44
CA ASP A 222 -6.48 -6.08 14.77
C ASP A 222 -7.43 -6.62 15.85
N SER A 223 -7.31 -6.14 17.08
CA SER A 223 -8.13 -6.62 18.21
C SER A 223 -9.63 -6.40 18.00
N ARG A 224 -10.03 -5.39 17.23
CA ARG A 224 -11.44 -5.12 16.90
C ARG A 224 -11.96 -6.08 15.84
N SER A 225 -11.09 -6.58 14.96
CA SER A 225 -11.43 -7.61 13.96
C SER A 225 -11.98 -8.89 14.58
N ASN A 226 -11.59 -9.23 15.82
CA ASN A 226 -12.15 -10.37 16.55
C ASN A 226 -13.67 -10.24 16.76
N VAL A 227 -14.15 -9.00 16.96
CA VAL A 227 -15.54 -8.68 17.30
C VAL A 227 -16.38 -8.40 16.06
N ASP A 228 -15.91 -7.51 15.19
CA ASP A 228 -16.71 -7.03 14.06
C ASP A 228 -16.49 -7.82 12.75
N LYS A 229 -15.58 -8.79 12.77
CA LYS A 229 -15.17 -9.62 11.61
C LYS A 229 -14.80 -8.75 10.41
N ALA A 230 -14.15 -7.61 10.67
CA ALA A 230 -13.70 -6.67 9.65
C ALA A 230 -12.18 -6.43 9.74
N VAL A 231 -11.58 -6.09 8.60
CA VAL A 231 -10.17 -5.69 8.49
C VAL A 231 -10.06 -4.25 8.00
N ARG A 232 -8.94 -3.62 8.30
CA ARG A 232 -8.64 -2.25 7.88
C ARG A 232 -7.78 -2.25 6.62
N VAL A 233 -8.28 -1.76 5.49
CA VAL A 233 -7.42 -1.45 4.35
C VAL A 233 -6.63 -0.18 4.63
N VAL A 234 -5.34 -0.19 4.32
CA VAL A 234 -4.42 0.91 4.58
C VAL A 234 -4.10 1.65 3.28
N SER A 235 -4.21 2.98 3.30
CA SER A 235 -3.87 3.82 2.16
C SER A 235 -2.36 3.92 1.95
N HIS A 236 -1.92 3.67 0.71
CA HIS A 236 -0.51 3.75 0.32
C HIS A 236 -0.04 5.17 0.01
N CYS A 237 -0.96 6.09 -0.27
CA CYS A 237 -0.67 7.45 -0.71
C CYS A 237 -1.87 8.36 -0.43
N VAL A 238 -1.67 9.67 -0.44
CA VAL A 238 -2.78 10.64 -0.42
C VAL A 238 -3.53 10.57 -1.75
N GLU A 239 -4.83 10.28 -1.69
CA GLU A 239 -5.71 10.14 -2.87
C GLU A 239 -6.70 11.31 -3.04
N GLY A 240 -6.77 12.21 -2.06
CA GLY A 240 -7.74 13.30 -2.02
C GLY A 240 -7.50 14.30 -0.89
N VAL A 241 -8.20 15.43 -0.93
CA VAL A 241 -8.05 16.51 0.07
C VAL A 241 -8.40 15.98 1.46
N GLY A 242 -7.49 16.18 2.41
CA GLY A 242 -7.70 15.80 3.82
C GLY A 242 -7.40 14.33 4.15
N SER A 243 -6.94 13.53 3.18
CA SER A 243 -6.36 12.21 3.43
C SER A 243 -4.87 12.31 3.79
N ALA A 244 -4.36 11.24 4.39
CA ALA A 244 -2.96 11.04 4.73
C ALA A 244 -2.53 9.62 4.35
N THR A 245 -1.26 9.44 4.00
CA THR A 245 -0.68 8.10 3.88
C THR A 245 -0.78 7.35 5.21
N GLY A 246 -1.18 6.08 5.15
CA GLY A 246 -1.46 5.27 6.33
C GLY A 246 -2.86 5.45 6.92
N ASP A 247 -3.70 6.33 6.37
CA ASP A 247 -5.13 6.30 6.68
C ASP A 247 -5.72 4.91 6.43
N SER A 248 -6.82 4.58 7.11
CA SER A 248 -7.47 3.29 6.90
C SER A 248 -8.98 3.34 7.01
N TRP A 249 -9.60 2.35 6.38
CA TRP A 249 -11.05 2.14 6.33
C TRP A 249 -11.38 0.68 6.60
N ARG A 250 -12.53 0.39 7.23
CA ARG A 250 -12.89 -0.96 7.69
C ARG A 250 -13.90 -1.64 6.76
N ALA A 251 -13.53 -2.84 6.29
CA ALA A 251 -14.39 -3.70 5.49
C ALA A 251 -14.69 -5.01 6.22
N ARG A 252 -15.96 -5.46 6.21
CA ARG A 252 -16.30 -6.81 6.69
C ARG A 252 -15.70 -7.86 5.76
N VAL A 253 -15.22 -8.95 6.35
CA VAL A 253 -14.47 -10.01 5.65
C VAL A 253 -15.18 -10.56 4.40
N SER A 254 -16.51 -10.66 4.43
CA SER A 254 -17.30 -11.18 3.30
C SER A 254 -17.25 -10.30 2.03
N PHE A 255 -16.88 -9.02 2.15
CA PHE A 255 -16.77 -8.09 1.02
C PHE A 255 -15.32 -7.76 0.66
N VAL A 256 -14.35 -8.24 1.44
CA VAL A 256 -12.94 -7.92 1.25
C VAL A 256 -12.43 -8.38 -0.13
N PRO A 257 -12.76 -9.59 -0.62
CA PRO A 257 -12.36 -10.01 -1.96
C PRO A 257 -12.90 -9.15 -3.10
N GLU A 258 -14.19 -8.80 -3.06
CA GLU A 258 -14.82 -7.92 -4.07
C GLU A 258 -14.18 -6.52 -4.02
N LEU A 259 -13.98 -5.98 -2.82
CA LEU A 259 -13.34 -4.68 -2.63
C LEU A 259 -11.90 -4.67 -3.16
N GLN A 260 -11.13 -5.74 -2.93
CA GLN A 260 -9.77 -5.89 -3.46
C GLN A 260 -9.74 -5.89 -4.99
N LEU A 261 -10.66 -6.61 -5.65
CA LEU A 261 -10.79 -6.59 -7.11
C LEU A 261 -11.12 -5.18 -7.62
N ASN A 262 -12.06 -4.49 -6.96
CA ASN A 262 -12.42 -3.12 -7.34
C ASN A 262 -11.24 -2.15 -7.18
N LEU A 263 -10.47 -2.26 -6.11
CA LEU A 263 -9.26 -1.45 -5.88
C LEU A 263 -8.22 -1.68 -6.99
N ILE A 264 -8.00 -2.93 -7.40
CA ILE A 264 -7.09 -3.26 -8.52
C ILE A 264 -7.60 -2.67 -9.83
N ASN A 265 -8.91 -2.67 -10.05
CA ASN A 265 -9.57 -2.07 -11.21
C ASN A 265 -9.63 -0.53 -11.15
N GLY A 266 -8.94 0.10 -10.20
CA GLY A 266 -8.79 1.55 -10.11
C GLY A 266 -9.87 2.27 -9.32
N MET A 267 -10.75 1.54 -8.62
CA MET A 267 -11.60 2.16 -7.60
C MET A 267 -10.72 2.77 -6.51
N ARG A 268 -11.14 3.92 -5.99
CA ARG A 268 -10.46 4.62 -4.89
C ARG A 268 -11.38 4.70 -3.68
N ILE A 269 -10.79 4.62 -2.50
CA ILE A 269 -11.51 4.82 -1.24
C ILE A 269 -11.30 6.29 -0.84
N ASP A 270 -12.39 7.05 -0.82
CA ASP A 270 -12.31 8.44 -0.34
C ASP A 270 -12.29 8.48 1.18
N PHE A 271 -11.08 8.45 1.75
CA PHE A 271 -10.89 8.62 3.19
C PHE A 271 -11.27 10.03 3.68
N GLY A 272 -11.39 11.03 2.80
CA GLY A 272 -11.75 12.40 3.15
C GLY A 272 -13.25 12.67 3.27
N GLY A 273 -14.10 11.72 2.85
CA GLY A 273 -15.54 11.87 2.73
C GLY A 273 -16.36 11.57 4.00
N LEU A 274 -17.58 11.03 3.81
CA LEU A 274 -18.45 10.58 4.91
C LEU A 274 -17.84 9.36 5.64
N ASP A 275 -17.02 8.59 4.92
CA ASP A 275 -16.27 7.44 5.39
C ASP A 275 -14.97 7.88 6.07
N LYS A 276 -15.11 8.41 7.30
CA LYS A 276 -13.98 8.96 8.05
C LYS A 276 -12.93 7.87 8.36
N TRP A 277 -11.66 8.17 8.07
CA TRP A 277 -10.49 7.46 8.61
C TRP A 277 -10.52 7.40 10.14
N ASP A 278 -9.84 6.40 10.72
CA ASP A 278 -9.66 6.27 12.17
C ASP A 278 -8.75 7.38 12.73
N PRO A 279 -9.27 8.31 13.57
CA PRO A 279 -8.46 9.43 14.03
C PRO A 279 -7.32 9.06 14.97
N SER A 280 -7.50 8.01 15.76
CA SER A 280 -6.48 7.54 16.69
C SER A 280 -5.30 6.94 15.92
N GLU A 281 -5.60 6.18 14.87
CA GLU A 281 -4.58 5.57 14.04
C GLU A 281 -3.83 6.61 13.20
N ARG A 282 -4.52 7.64 12.67
CA ARG A 282 -3.83 8.74 11.97
C ARG A 282 -2.85 9.46 12.89
N GLN A 283 -3.27 9.80 14.11
CA GLN A 283 -2.38 10.46 15.07
C GLN A 283 -1.15 9.59 15.38
N ARG A 284 -1.36 8.28 15.52
CA ARG A 284 -0.29 7.31 15.71
C ARG A 284 0.68 7.28 14.52
N ASN A 285 0.16 7.26 13.29
CA ASN A 285 0.99 7.33 12.08
C ASN A 285 1.85 8.59 12.03
N PHE A 286 1.32 9.74 12.45
CA PHE A 286 2.09 10.99 12.50
C PHE A 286 3.23 10.88 13.52
N ALA A 287 2.95 10.37 14.72
CA ALA A 287 3.97 10.15 15.74
C ALA A 287 5.05 9.13 15.29
N ASP A 288 4.67 8.08 14.57
CA ASP A 288 5.59 7.07 14.03
C ASP A 288 6.41 7.61 12.84
N ALA A 289 5.89 8.59 12.11
CA ALA A 289 6.67 9.28 11.09
C ALA A 289 7.78 10.11 11.75
N ASP A 290 7.47 10.90 12.78
CA ASP A 290 8.44 11.81 13.40
C ASP A 290 9.59 11.11 14.16
N GLN A 291 9.51 9.80 14.38
CA GLN A 291 10.55 9.01 15.05
C GLN A 291 11.73 8.61 14.15
N PHE A 292 11.68 8.90 12.84
CA PHE A 292 12.70 8.51 11.84
C PHE A 292 13.14 9.68 10.95
#